data_AF-A0A915V5I2-F1
#
_entry.id   AF-A0A915V5I2-F1
#
_cell.length_a   1.000
_cell.length_b   1.000
_cell.length_c   1.000
_cell.angle_alpha   90.00
_cell.angle_beta   90.00
_cell.angle_gamma   90.00
#
_symmetry.space_group_name_H-M   'P 1'
#
loop_
_entity.id
_entity.type
_entity.pdbx_description
1 polymer ?
#
loop_
_entity_poly.entity_id
_entity_poly.type
_entity_poly.pdbx_seq_one_letter_code
_entity_poly.pdbx_strand_id
1 'polypeptide(L)' 'MHPEDIKAELRKRGWNGSKIAQKLGVSRHCVSAVIRRRTRSAAIEQEIATLLSKPLYVVFPDYYSCQLPPKQRKSLGAEL' A
#
# COMPACT_ATOMS: atom_id res chain seq x y z
N MET A 1 -6.57 2.94 -2.74
CA MET A 1 -6.97 3.41 -1.39
C MET A 1 -6.42 4.81 -1.12
N HIS A 2 -7.16 5.74 -0.49
CA HIS A 2 -6.66 7.11 -0.24
C HIS A 2 -5.51 7.10 0.80
N PRO A 3 -4.50 8.00 0.70
CA PRO A 3 -3.36 8.02 1.64
C PRO A 3 -3.74 8.11 3.12
N GLU A 4 -4.81 8.84 3.45
CA GLU A 4 -5.30 8.92 4.83
C GLU A 4 -5.90 7.60 5.32
N ASP A 5 -6.59 6.86 4.46
CA ASP A 5 -7.13 5.54 4.81
C ASP A 5 -5.99 4.55 5.09
N ILE A 6 -4.94 4.56 4.27
CA ILE A 6 -3.75 3.70 4.46
C ILE A 6 -3.17 3.96 5.85
N LYS A 7 -3.01 5.24 6.21
CA LYS A 7 -2.51 5.62 7.54
C LYS A 7 -3.47 5.20 8.65
N ALA A 8 -4.77 5.36 8.45
CA ALA A 8 -5.77 4.98 9.44
C ALA A 8 -5.76 3.47 9.70
N GLU A 9 -5.74 2.65 8.65
CA GLU A 9 -5.68 1.19 8.80
C GLU A 9 -4.37 0.70 9.41
N LEU A 10 -3.23 1.27 9.02
CA LEU A 10 -1.94 0.96 9.65
C LEU A 10 -2.01 1.24 11.16
N ARG A 11 -2.55 2.40 11.56
CA ARG A 11 -2.71 2.75 12.99
C ARG A 11 -3.62 1.78 13.73
N LYS A 12 -4.74 1.37 13.13
CA LYS A 12 -5.64 0.35 13.71
C LYS A 12 -4.92 -0.97 13.98
N ARG A 13 -3.90 -1.31 13.18
CA ARG A 13 -3.05 -2.50 13.33
C ARG A 13 -1.80 -2.27 14.19
N GLY A 14 -1.69 -1.12 14.86
CA GLY A 14 -0.53 -0.78 15.71
C GLY A 14 0.73 -0.38 14.94
N TRP A 15 0.63 -0.17 13.63
CA TRP A 15 1.72 0.26 12.76
C TRP A 15 1.67 1.77 12.49
N ASN A 16 2.84 2.36 12.31
CA ASN A 16 2.98 3.74 11.87
C ASN A 16 4.22 3.88 10.98
N GLY A 17 4.35 5.01 10.29
CA GLY A 17 5.46 5.23 9.35
C GLY A 17 6.85 5.11 9.99
N SER A 18 7.02 5.41 11.28
CA SER A 18 8.30 5.26 11.98
C SER A 18 8.64 3.78 12.20
N LYS A 19 7.67 2.96 12.62
CA LYS A 19 7.88 1.51 12.79
C LYS A 19 8.22 0.81 11.47
N ILE A 20 7.52 1.19 10.40
CA ILE A 20 7.77 0.66 9.05
C ILE A 20 9.17 1.08 8.58
N ALA A 21 9.53 2.35 8.78
CA ALA A 21 10.85 2.88 8.43
C ALA A 21 11.97 2.15 9.18
N GLN A 22 11.81 1.93 10.49
CA GLN A 22 12.75 1.18 11.32
C GLN A 22 12.89 -0.28 10.84
N LYS A 23 11.76 -0.95 10.55
CA LYS A 23 11.75 -2.33 10.05
C LYS A 23 12.51 -2.47 8.73
N LEU A 24 12.39 -1.50 7.84
CA LEU A 24 12.99 -1.54 6.50
C LEU A 24 14.37 -0.86 6.41
N GLY A 25 14.86 -0.25 7.49
CA GLY A 25 16.13 0.49 7.48
C GLY A 25 16.12 1.74 6.58
N VAL A 26 14.96 2.39 6.42
CA VAL A 26 14.79 3.58 5.57
C VAL A 26 14.37 4.80 6.39
N SER A 27 14.40 6.00 5.78
CA SER A 27 13.88 7.20 6.43
C SER A 27 12.35 7.19 6.52
N ARG A 28 11.79 7.77 7.60
CA ARG A 28 10.34 8.00 7.74
C ARG A 28 9.78 8.85 6.60
N HIS A 29 10.59 9.76 6.07
CA HIS A 29 10.21 10.59 4.93
C HIS A 29 9.95 9.75 3.68
N CYS A 30 10.80 8.74 3.39
CA CYS A 30 10.58 7.81 2.28
C CYS A 30 9.24 7.07 2.41
N VAL A 31 8.92 6.55 3.60
CA VAL A 31 7.62 5.88 3.83
C VAL A 31 6.45 6.84 3.62
N SER A 32 6.55 8.08 4.13
CA SER A 32 5.52 9.09 3.92
C SER A 32 5.37 9.49 2.45
N ALA A 33 6.48 9.60 1.70
CA ALA A 33 6.46 9.93 0.28
C ALA A 33 5.78 8.82 -0.55
N VAL A 34 6.01 7.55 -0.21
CA VAL A 34 5.33 6.40 -0.84
C VAL A 34 3.83 6.40 -0.53
N ILE A 35 3.43 6.56 0.74
CA ILE A 35 2.01 6.62 1.12
C ILE A 35 1.29 7.76 0.39
N ARG A 36 1.94 8.92 0.23
CA ARG A 36 1.42 10.09 -0.50
C ARG A 36 1.61 10.02 -2.01
N ARG A 37 2.14 8.91 -2.54
CA ARG A 37 2.37 8.66 -3.98
C ARG A 37 3.28 9.70 -4.65
N ARG A 38 4.20 10.32 -3.89
CA ARG A 38 5.21 11.25 -4.41
C ARG A 38 6.45 10.53 -4.95
N THR A 39 6.72 9.33 -4.44
CA THR A 39 7.84 8.47 -4.85
C THR A 39 7.40 7.01 -4.74
N ARG A 40 8.14 6.11 -5.38
CA ARG A 40 7.85 4.68 -5.43
C ARG A 40 8.96 3.86 -4.80
N SER A 41 8.59 2.77 -4.13
CA SER A 41 9.54 1.80 -3.60
C SER A 41 8.81 0.47 -3.43
N ALA A 42 9.16 -0.52 -4.25
CA ALA A 42 8.51 -1.83 -4.22
C ALA A 42 8.58 -2.48 -2.82
N ALA A 43 9.69 -2.30 -2.10
CA ALA A 43 9.86 -2.83 -0.75
C ALA A 43 8.87 -2.18 0.25
N ILE A 44 8.73 -0.86 0.22
CA ILE A 44 7.80 -0.14 1.12
C ILE A 44 6.35 -0.47 0.76
N GLU A 45 6.03 -0.52 -0.53
CA GLU A 45 4.67 -0.81 -1.01
C GLU A 45 4.25 -2.24 -0.65
N GLN A 46 5.14 -3.22 -0.86
CA GLN A 46 4.91 -4.61 -0.51
C GLN A 46 4.75 -4.77 1.00
N GLU A 47 5.59 -4.12 1.80
CA GLU A 47 5.48 -4.15 3.26
C GLU A 47 4.13 -3.58 3.72
N ILE A 48 3.72 -2.41 3.21
CA ILE A 48 2.41 -1.82 3.55
C ILE A 48 1.26 -2.75 3.13
N ALA A 49 1.32 -3.33 1.93
CA ALA A 49 0.31 -4.27 1.44
C ALA A 49 0.21 -5.52 2.34
N THR A 50 1.35 -6.09 2.73
CA THR A 50 1.42 -7.22 3.67
C THR A 50 0.84 -6.85 5.03
N LEU A 51 1.24 -5.71 5.60
CA LEU A 51 0.73 -5.22 6.89
C LEU A 51 -0.77 -4.97 6.87
N LEU A 52 -1.31 -4.57 5.72
CA LEU A 52 -2.74 -4.37 5.50
C LEU A 52 -3.47 -5.62 5.02
N SER A 53 -2.77 -6.74 4.79
CA SER A 53 -3.34 -7.98 4.25
C SER A 53 -4.18 -7.72 3.00
N LYS A 54 -3.75 -6.78 2.17
CA LYS A 54 -4.43 -6.33 0.96
C LYS A 54 -3.47 -6.41 -0.21
N PRO A 55 -3.95 -6.73 -1.41
CA PRO A 55 -3.09 -6.75 -2.57
C PRO A 55 -2.65 -5.34 -2.97
N LEU A 56 -1.49 -5.23 -3.62
CA LEU A 56 -0.88 -3.96 -4.02
C LEU A 56 -1.82 -3.06 -4.84
N TYR A 57 -2.65 -3.62 -5.72
CA TYR A 57 -3.59 -2.86 -6.55
C TYR A 57 -4.77 -2.28 -5.77
N VAL A 58 -5.12 -2.84 -4.60
CA VAL A 58 -6.14 -2.25 -3.71
C VAL A 58 -5.53 -1.07 -2.95
N VAL A 59 -4.31 -1.24 -2.44
CA VAL A 59 -3.62 -0.21 -1.65
C VAL A 59 -3.15 0.95 -2.54
N PHE A 60 -2.44 0.63 -3.62
CA PHE A 60 -1.82 1.54 -4.59
C PHE A 60 -2.41 1.33 -6.01
N PRO A 61 -3.68 1.73 -6.25
CA PRO A 61 -4.36 1.46 -7.51
C PRO A 61 -3.77 2.20 -8.70
N ASP A 62 -3.17 3.38 -8.50
CA ASP A 62 -2.68 4.24 -9.60
C ASP A 62 -1.62 3.57 -10.47
N TYR A 63 -0.91 2.57 -9.93
CA TYR A 63 0.14 1.86 -10.66
C TYR A 63 -0.19 0.40 -10.96
N TYR A 64 -0.76 -0.30 -9.98
CA TYR A 64 -0.93 -1.76 -10.09
C TYR A 64 -2.25 -2.18 -10.73
N SER A 65 -3.20 -1.26 -10.96
CA SER A 65 -4.47 -1.57 -11.63
C SER A 65 -4.28 -2.05 -13.08
N CYS A 66 -3.27 -1.53 -13.79
CA CYS A 66 -2.92 -1.96 -15.15
C CYS A 66 -2.07 -3.25 -15.20
N GLN A 67 -1.54 -3.71 -14.06
CA GLN A 67 -0.62 -4.86 -13.97
C GLN A 67 -1.25 -6.13 -13.37
N LEU A 68 -2.59 -6.15 -13.21
CA LEU A 68 -3.30 -7.33 -12.73
C LEU A 68 -3.07 -8.54 -13.66
N PRO A 69 -2.63 -9.71 -13.15
CA PRO A 69 -2.62 -10.93 -13.93
C PRO A 69 -4.07 -11.29 -14.35
N PRO A 70 -4.29 -11.89 -15.55
CA PRO A 70 -5.62 -12.11 -16.12
C PRO A 70 -6.61 -12.82 -15.18
N LYS A 71 -6.09 -13.68 -14.29
CA LYS A 71 -6.85 -14.51 -13.35
C LYS A 71 -7.60 -13.70 -12.28
N GLN A 72 -7.24 -12.43 -12.07
CA GLN A 72 -7.78 -11.60 -10.98
C GLN A 72 -8.65 -10.43 -11.46
N ARG A 73 -8.88 -10.32 -12.78
CA ARG A 73 -9.76 -9.29 -13.38
C ARG A 73 -11.26 -9.56 -13.17
N LYS A 74 -11.65 -10.81 -12.85
CA LYS A 74 -13.05 -11.24 -12.83
C LYS A 74 -13.83 -10.90 -11.55
N SER A 75 -13.19 -10.43 -10.48
CA SER A 75 -13.85 -10.23 -9.19
C SER A 75 -14.16 -8.78 -8.81
N LEU A 76 -13.84 -7.80 -9.67
CA LEU A 76 -14.07 -6.37 -9.37
C LEU A 76 -15.24 -5.74 -10.15
N GLY A 77 -15.99 -6.54 -10.93
CA GLY A 77 -17.10 -6.08 -11.78
C GLY A 77 -18.39 -6.87 -11.59
N ALA A 78 -18.58 -7.55 -10.47
CA ALA A 78 -19.72 -8.44 -10.22
C ALA A 78 -20.66 -7.96 -9.09
N GLU A 79 -20.69 -6.67 -8.80
CA GLU A 79 -21.65 -6.05 -7.86
C GLU A 79 -22.21 -4.73 -8.44
N LEU A 80 -22.84 -4.81 -9.61
CA LEU A 80 -23.80 -3.82 -10.11
C LEU A 80 -25.12 -4.52 -10.45
#